data_AF-A0A821EPB6-F1
#
_entry.id   AF-A0A821EPB6-F1
#
_cell.length_a   1.000
_cell.length_b   1.000
_cell.length_c   1.000
_cell.angle_alpha   90.00
_cell.angle_beta   90.00
_cell.angle_gamma   90.00
#
_symmetry.space_group_name_H-M   'P 1'
#
loop_
_entity.id
_entity.type
_entity.pdbx_description
1 polymer ?
#
loop_
_entity_poly.entity_id
_entity_poly.type
_entity_poly.pdbx_seq_one_letter_code
_entity_poly.pdbx_strand_id
1 'polypeptide(L)'
;MWDNKDSDEDEQQNTGPMSRKITEKDQNDGKKNRCHCTKGCLKRSCSCFKYGSGCNSSCGCGSSCQNMFNYLEYFFGENQTCAAHPCFSKWLVQDAKNADGLQMIERNELCQRIMQSDGYSNIFYDETFKEWKKKWDQIEKNEELSHIQKLFRMLLSVEETMDYYYSFCENDVLEENSQWHCIICQKCVDWREWHCGQCNKCTYGHTLPCERCGGKSQMSGFR
;
A
#
# COMPACT_ATOMS: atom_id res chain seq x y z
N MET A 1 71.18 10.00 -22.61
CA MET A 1 71.42 10.37 -21.20
C MET A 1 70.15 11.00 -20.70
N TRP A 2 69.58 10.38 -19.68
CA TRP A 2 68.39 10.85 -18.98
C TRP A 2 68.87 11.83 -17.92
N ASP A 3 68.26 13.01 -17.84
CA ASP A 3 68.34 13.84 -16.64
C ASP A 3 66.95 14.40 -16.35
N ASN A 4 66.45 13.98 -15.20
CA ASN A 4 65.24 14.42 -14.52
C ASN A 4 65.35 15.91 -14.17
N LYS A 5 64.25 16.64 -14.32
CA LYS A 5 63.89 17.69 -13.36
C LYS A 5 62.39 17.61 -13.08
N ASP A 6 62.13 17.22 -11.84
CA ASP A 6 60.87 17.34 -11.14
C ASP A 6 60.40 18.80 -11.11
N SER A 7 59.10 19.00 -11.28
CA SER A 7 58.36 20.07 -10.61
C SER A 7 56.95 19.57 -10.38
N ASP A 8 56.71 19.29 -9.10
CA ASP A 8 55.45 18.90 -8.48
C ASP A 8 54.32 19.93 -8.67
N GLU A 9 53.13 19.48 -8.27
CA GLU A 9 51.92 20.25 -7.90
C GLU A 9 50.87 20.44 -9.01
N ASP A 10 50.04 19.41 -9.18
CA ASP A 10 48.58 19.56 -8.97
C ASP A 10 47.94 18.17 -8.80
N GLU A 11 48.07 17.63 -7.58
CA GLU A 11 47.26 16.52 -7.10
C GLU A 11 45.81 17.03 -6.92
N GLN A 12 45.06 17.07 -8.01
CA GLN A 12 43.60 17.15 -7.91
C GLN A 12 43.11 15.87 -7.24
N GLN A 13 42.88 15.98 -5.94
CA GLN A 13 42.25 14.98 -5.10
C GLN A 13 40.94 14.55 -5.77
N ASN A 14 41.01 13.36 -6.36
CA ASN A 14 39.89 12.62 -6.90
C ASN A 14 38.97 12.23 -5.74
N THR A 15 38.07 13.15 -5.35
CA THR A 15 37.01 12.86 -4.40
C THR A 15 35.98 11.97 -5.10
N GLY A 16 36.20 10.66 -5.02
CA GLY A 16 35.27 9.66 -5.52
C GLY A 16 33.84 9.91 -5.00
N PRO A 17 32.81 9.48 -5.75
CA PRO A 17 31.43 9.79 -5.39
C PRO A 17 31.11 9.14 -4.04
N MET A 18 30.84 9.96 -3.02
CA MET A 18 30.23 9.48 -1.78
C MET A 18 29.05 8.58 -2.16
N SER A 19 29.12 7.31 -1.77
CA SER A 19 28.06 6.35 -2.03
C SER A 19 26.79 6.88 -1.37
N ARG A 20 25.87 7.42 -2.17
CA ARG A 20 24.64 8.05 -1.67
C ARG A 20 23.82 6.99 -0.91
N LYS A 21 23.49 7.26 0.36
CA LYS A 21 22.75 6.35 1.24
C LYS A 21 21.33 6.12 0.68
N ILE A 22 20.88 4.86 0.69
CA ILE A 22 19.48 4.51 0.40
C ILE A 22 18.63 4.97 1.59
N THR A 23 17.55 5.69 1.30
CA THR A 23 16.72 6.32 2.34
C THR A 23 15.25 6.02 2.22
N GLU A 24 14.85 5.23 1.23
CA GLU A 24 13.45 4.86 1.03
C GLU A 24 12.85 4.18 2.25
N LYS A 25 11.57 4.45 2.50
CA LYS A 25 10.82 3.88 3.61
C LYS A 25 9.82 2.86 3.09
N ASP A 26 9.72 1.73 3.78
CA ASP A 26 8.96 0.53 3.40
C ASP A 26 7.62 0.83 2.71
N GLN A 27 7.50 0.35 1.48
CA GLN A 27 6.22 0.09 0.82
C GLN A 27 5.62 -1.20 1.43
N ASN A 28 4.29 -1.36 1.43
CA ASN A 28 3.68 -2.57 1.98
C ASN A 28 4.01 -3.75 1.05
N ASP A 29 5.05 -4.52 1.38
CA ASP A 29 5.53 -5.63 0.55
C ASP A 29 4.78 -6.95 0.80
N GLY A 30 3.57 -6.87 1.38
CA GLY A 30 2.75 -8.03 1.70
C GLY A 30 3.34 -8.95 2.80
N LYS A 31 4.49 -8.62 3.41
CA LYS A 31 5.09 -9.47 4.44
C LYS A 31 4.19 -9.53 5.68
N LYS A 32 4.01 -10.74 6.19
CA LYS A 32 3.27 -11.02 7.43
C LYS A 32 3.95 -10.30 8.60
N ASN A 33 3.35 -9.18 9.02
CA ASN A 33 3.85 -8.37 10.11
C ASN A 33 3.39 -8.94 11.46
N ARG A 34 4.34 -9.11 12.39
CA ARG A 34 4.07 -9.45 13.79
C ARG A 34 4.32 -8.23 14.66
N CYS A 35 3.47 -8.00 15.66
CA CYS A 35 3.64 -6.91 16.62
C CYS A 35 3.81 -7.45 18.05
N HIS A 36 4.42 -6.64 18.92
CA HIS A 36 4.57 -6.92 20.36
C HIS A 36 4.02 -5.74 21.19
N CYS A 37 2.95 -5.11 20.71
CA CYS A 37 2.39 -3.92 21.32
C CYS A 37 1.76 -4.24 22.69
N THR A 38 2.11 -3.49 23.72
CA THR A 38 1.57 -3.67 25.08
C THR A 38 0.48 -2.65 25.45
N LYS A 39 0.31 -1.60 24.62
CA LYS A 39 -0.65 -0.50 24.84
C LYS A 39 -1.76 -0.49 23.78
N GLY A 40 -2.12 -1.66 23.27
CA GLY A 40 -3.07 -1.82 22.17
C GLY A 40 -2.49 -1.51 20.78
N CYS A 41 -3.27 -1.90 19.76
CA CYS A 41 -2.89 -1.85 18.34
C CYS A 41 -3.75 -0.86 17.56
N LEU A 42 -3.91 0.36 18.09
CA LEU A 42 -4.82 1.39 17.57
C LEU A 42 -4.15 2.42 16.65
N LYS A 43 -2.83 2.37 16.54
CA LYS A 43 -2.00 3.40 15.89
C LYS A 43 -0.90 2.74 15.09
N ARG A 44 -0.31 3.54 14.21
CA ARG A 44 0.77 3.14 13.29
C ARG A 44 2.10 2.77 13.98
N SER A 45 2.17 2.86 15.30
CA SER A 45 3.25 2.25 16.09
C SER A 45 3.14 0.72 16.14
N CYS A 46 1.95 0.17 15.93
CA CYS A 46 1.76 -1.26 15.65
C CYS A 46 2.05 -1.54 14.18
N SER A 47 2.90 -2.53 13.90
CA SER A 47 3.22 -2.96 12.54
C SER A 47 1.99 -3.47 11.80
N CYS A 48 1.19 -4.36 12.41
CA CYS A 48 -0.04 -4.86 11.79
C CYS A 48 -0.98 -3.72 11.38
N PHE A 49 -1.25 -2.78 12.30
CA PHE A 49 -2.07 -1.60 12.02
C PHE A 49 -1.47 -0.70 10.93
N LYS A 50 -0.16 -0.45 10.97
CA LYS A 50 0.55 0.39 10.00
C LYS A 50 0.37 -0.13 8.56
N TYR A 51 0.32 -1.45 8.40
CA TYR A 51 0.24 -2.12 7.10
C TYR A 51 -1.16 -2.69 6.78
N GLY A 52 -2.20 -2.23 7.48
CA GLY A 52 -3.58 -2.61 7.17
C GLY A 52 -3.89 -4.08 7.38
N SER A 53 -3.17 -4.77 8.27
CA SER A 53 -3.37 -6.19 8.57
C SER A 53 -3.90 -6.40 9.97
N GLY A 54 -4.78 -7.39 10.14
CA GLY A 54 -5.20 -7.87 11.46
C GLY A 54 -4.04 -8.47 12.24
N CYS A 55 -4.09 -8.32 13.57
CA CYS A 55 -3.23 -9.11 14.45
C CYS A 55 -3.74 -10.55 14.49
N ASN A 56 -2.83 -11.51 14.53
CA ASN A 56 -3.18 -12.94 14.63
C ASN A 56 -2.41 -13.59 15.79
N SER A 57 -2.53 -14.91 15.94
CA SER A 57 -1.89 -15.70 17.00
C SER A 57 -0.37 -15.60 17.03
N SER A 58 0.28 -15.15 15.95
CA SER A 58 1.72 -14.92 15.93
C SER A 58 2.14 -13.56 16.52
N CYS A 59 1.20 -12.68 16.85
CA CYS A 59 1.46 -11.39 17.49
C CYS A 59 1.52 -11.53 19.03
N GLY A 60 2.44 -10.80 19.65
CA GLY A 60 2.60 -10.70 21.10
C GLY A 60 1.73 -9.65 21.78
N CYS A 61 0.75 -9.04 21.10
CA CYS A 61 -0.12 -8.01 21.68
C CYS A 61 -1.17 -8.55 22.68
N GLY A 62 -1.42 -9.86 22.64
CA GLY A 62 -2.29 -10.56 23.58
C GLY A 62 -3.72 -10.00 23.63
N SER A 63 -4.35 -10.09 24.81
CA SER A 63 -5.72 -9.66 25.07
C SER A 63 -5.93 -8.14 25.02
N SER A 64 -4.85 -7.35 25.02
CA SER A 64 -4.92 -5.89 24.88
C SER A 64 -5.09 -5.43 23.42
N CYS A 65 -5.15 -6.37 22.48
CA CYS A 65 -5.27 -6.06 21.07
C CYS A 65 -6.61 -5.38 20.75
N GLN A 66 -6.52 -4.21 20.13
CA GLN A 66 -7.67 -3.43 19.66
C GLN A 66 -7.48 -3.05 18.18
N ASN A 67 -6.80 -3.90 17.42
CA ASN A 67 -6.54 -3.64 16.01
C ASN A 67 -7.85 -3.74 15.23
N MET A 68 -8.32 -2.63 14.66
CA MET A 68 -9.56 -2.61 13.87
C MET A 68 -9.49 -3.51 12.62
N PHE A 69 -8.29 -3.78 12.11
CA PHE A 69 -8.11 -4.68 10.97
C PHE A 69 -8.30 -6.17 11.32
N ASN A 70 -8.56 -6.51 12.60
CA ASN A 70 -8.99 -7.86 12.97
C ASN A 70 -10.36 -8.23 12.37
N TYR A 71 -11.16 -7.23 12.00
CA TYR A 71 -12.50 -7.42 11.44
C TYR A 71 -12.51 -7.41 9.90
N LEU A 72 -11.35 -7.50 9.23
CA LEU A 72 -11.28 -7.50 7.77
C LEU A 72 -12.06 -8.65 7.12
N GLU A 73 -12.27 -9.76 7.83
CA GLU A 73 -13.14 -10.87 7.41
C GLU A 73 -14.58 -10.41 7.11
N TYR A 74 -15.06 -9.33 7.74
CA TYR A 74 -16.36 -8.74 7.43
C TYR A 74 -16.45 -8.26 5.96
N PHE A 75 -15.34 -7.73 5.43
CA PHE A 75 -15.23 -7.24 4.06
C PHE A 75 -14.74 -8.29 3.08
N PHE A 76 -13.80 -9.15 3.52
CA PHE A 76 -13.10 -10.07 2.63
C PHE A 76 -13.60 -11.51 2.72
N GLY A 77 -14.53 -11.82 3.63
CA GLY A 77 -15.02 -13.18 3.87
C GLY A 77 -14.08 -14.01 4.75
N GLU A 78 -14.58 -15.16 5.20
CA GLU A 78 -13.85 -16.08 6.08
C GLU A 78 -12.63 -16.71 5.38
N ASN A 79 -11.64 -17.14 6.18
CA ASN A 79 -10.43 -17.88 5.75
C ASN A 79 -9.42 -17.09 4.91
N GLN A 80 -9.51 -15.76 4.94
CA GLN A 80 -8.69 -14.86 4.15
C GLN A 80 -7.77 -14.02 5.02
N THR A 81 -6.45 -14.23 4.93
CA THR A 81 -5.43 -13.48 5.70
C THR A 81 -4.88 -12.29 4.92
N CYS A 82 -5.70 -11.62 4.11
CA CYS A 82 -5.27 -10.53 3.27
C CYS A 82 -5.21 -9.20 4.04
N ALA A 83 -4.15 -8.43 3.79
CA ALA A 83 -4.06 -7.06 4.29
C ALA A 83 -4.94 -6.15 3.44
N ALA A 84 -5.50 -5.11 4.03
CA ALA A 84 -6.18 -4.05 3.30
C ALA A 84 -5.18 -3.23 2.49
N HIS A 85 -5.55 -2.84 1.27
CA HIS A 85 -4.79 -1.90 0.46
C HIS A 85 -4.55 -0.61 1.25
N PRO A 86 -3.38 0.06 1.16
CA PRO A 86 -3.10 1.20 2.02
C PRO A 86 -4.08 2.37 1.84
N CYS A 87 -4.64 2.57 0.65
CA CYS A 87 -5.66 3.58 0.41
C CYS A 87 -6.97 3.25 1.15
N PHE A 88 -7.43 2.00 1.07
CA PHE A 88 -8.58 1.50 1.83
C PHE A 88 -8.35 1.56 3.34
N SER A 89 -7.17 1.17 3.80
CA SER A 89 -6.78 1.23 5.21
C SER A 89 -6.86 2.65 5.78
N LYS A 90 -6.38 3.64 5.03
CA LYS A 90 -6.47 5.07 5.40
C LYS A 90 -7.92 5.50 5.51
N TRP A 91 -8.75 5.17 4.53
CA TRP A 91 -10.19 5.48 4.54
C TRP A 91 -10.91 4.83 5.74
N LEU A 92 -10.66 3.55 6.02
CA LEU A 92 -11.20 2.84 7.19
C LEU A 92 -10.88 3.58 8.50
N VAL A 93 -9.61 3.96 8.69
CA VAL A 93 -9.17 4.57 9.95
C VAL A 93 -9.67 6.00 10.13
N GLN A 94 -9.80 6.77 9.04
CA GLN A 94 -10.09 8.19 9.11
C GLN A 94 -11.58 8.51 8.97
N ASP A 95 -12.24 7.83 8.03
CA ASP A 95 -13.54 8.24 7.52
C ASP A 95 -14.66 7.30 7.97
N ALA A 96 -14.35 6.03 8.28
CA ALA A 96 -15.32 5.06 8.79
C ALA A 96 -15.57 5.13 10.31
N LYS A 97 -15.10 6.19 10.99
CA LYS A 97 -15.09 6.26 12.45
C LYS A 97 -16.49 6.18 13.07
N ASN A 98 -16.75 5.06 13.74
CA ASN A 98 -17.37 4.99 15.07
C ASN A 98 -16.84 3.74 15.79
N ALA A 99 -16.92 3.70 17.12
CA ALA A 99 -16.39 2.59 17.94
C ALA A 99 -17.11 1.24 17.69
N ASP A 100 -18.25 1.27 16.99
CA ASP A 100 -19.01 0.12 16.45
C ASP A 100 -18.82 -0.04 14.90
N GLY A 101 -17.94 0.78 14.31
CA GLY A 101 -17.92 1.27 12.93
C GLY A 101 -17.20 0.44 11.87
N LEU A 102 -17.25 -0.89 11.98
CA LEU A 102 -17.21 -1.74 10.77
C LEU A 102 -18.62 -2.22 10.37
N GLN A 103 -19.53 -2.35 11.35
CA GLN A 103 -20.89 -2.84 11.11
C GLN A 103 -21.80 -1.81 10.45
N MET A 104 -21.44 -0.51 10.48
CA MET A 104 -22.19 0.56 9.81
C MET A 104 -21.68 0.88 8.39
N ILE A 105 -20.52 0.34 7.96
CA ILE A 105 -20.20 0.42 6.54
C ILE A 105 -21.11 -0.60 5.85
N GLU A 106 -22.18 -0.07 5.27
CA GLU A 106 -23.07 -0.85 4.41
C GLU A 106 -22.26 -1.30 3.20
N ARG A 107 -21.91 -2.59 3.16
CA ARG A 107 -21.14 -3.19 2.07
C ARG A 107 -21.78 -2.92 0.72
N ASN A 108 -23.11 -2.82 0.69
CA ASN A 108 -23.87 -2.50 -0.51
C ASN A 108 -23.58 -1.09 -1.01
N GLU A 109 -23.50 -0.10 -0.13
CA GLU A 109 -23.15 1.28 -0.51
C GLU A 109 -21.71 1.37 -1.03
N LEU A 110 -20.77 0.69 -0.37
CA LEU A 110 -19.38 0.65 -0.84
C LEU A 110 -19.25 -0.09 -2.18
N CYS A 111 -19.98 -1.19 -2.37
CA CYS A 111 -20.04 -1.91 -3.64
C CYS A 111 -20.60 -1.02 -4.75
N GLN A 112 -21.72 -0.34 -4.51
CA GLN A 112 -22.33 0.58 -5.46
C GLN A 112 -21.38 1.72 -5.82
N ARG A 113 -20.71 2.31 -4.82
CA ARG A 113 -19.71 3.36 -5.02
C ARG A 113 -18.58 2.93 -5.95
N ILE A 114 -18.06 1.72 -5.78
CA ILE A 114 -17.03 1.16 -6.67
C ILE A 114 -17.60 0.96 -8.07
N MET A 115 -18.78 0.33 -8.19
CA MET A 115 -19.40 0.01 -9.48
C MET A 115 -19.84 1.24 -10.29
N GLN A 116 -19.99 2.39 -9.63
CA GLN A 116 -20.38 3.67 -10.25
C GLN A 116 -19.18 4.56 -10.58
N SER A 117 -17.95 4.14 -10.27
CA SER A 117 -16.76 4.94 -10.59
C SER A 117 -16.44 4.85 -12.09
N ASP A 118 -15.81 5.90 -12.63
CA ASP A 118 -15.54 5.99 -14.07
C ASP A 118 -14.59 4.89 -14.56
N GLY A 119 -13.56 4.60 -13.77
CA GLY A 119 -12.57 3.55 -14.01
C GLY A 119 -13.07 2.13 -13.77
N TYR A 120 -14.27 1.93 -13.21
CA TYR A 120 -14.81 0.59 -12.97
C TYR A 120 -14.90 -0.26 -14.24
N SER A 121 -15.20 0.36 -15.38
CA SER A 121 -15.26 -0.35 -16.67
C SER A 121 -13.91 -0.91 -17.13
N ASN A 122 -12.79 -0.32 -16.68
CA ASN A 122 -11.44 -0.71 -17.09
C ASN A 122 -11.02 -2.07 -16.51
N ILE A 123 -11.56 -2.46 -15.34
CA ILE A 123 -11.20 -3.75 -14.74
C ILE A 123 -11.65 -4.94 -15.59
N PHE A 124 -12.60 -4.74 -16.51
CA PHE A 124 -13.08 -5.80 -17.39
C PHE A 124 -12.13 -6.12 -18.54
N TYR A 125 -10.92 -5.54 -18.61
CA TYR A 125 -9.85 -6.12 -19.43
C TYR A 125 -9.30 -7.41 -18.82
N ASP A 126 -9.34 -7.54 -17.50
CA ASP A 126 -8.95 -8.74 -16.76
C ASP A 126 -10.06 -9.81 -16.78
N GLU A 127 -9.70 -11.06 -17.09
CA GLU A 127 -10.66 -12.17 -17.19
C GLU A 127 -11.32 -12.53 -15.86
N THR A 128 -10.61 -12.39 -14.74
CA THR A 128 -11.16 -12.66 -13.40
C THR A 128 -12.34 -11.74 -13.12
N PHE A 129 -12.22 -10.45 -13.49
CA PHE A 129 -13.30 -9.48 -13.36
C PHE A 129 -14.45 -9.73 -14.33
N LYS A 130 -14.16 -10.12 -15.58
CA LYS A 130 -15.22 -10.50 -16.54
C LYS A 130 -16.03 -11.69 -16.03
N GLU A 131 -15.37 -12.72 -15.52
CA GLU A 131 -16.03 -13.90 -14.95
C GLU A 131 -16.85 -13.54 -13.71
N TRP A 132 -16.29 -12.71 -12.83
CA TRP A 132 -17.04 -12.21 -11.67
C TRP A 132 -18.29 -11.44 -12.11
N LYS A 133 -18.19 -10.55 -13.11
CA LYS A 133 -19.33 -9.76 -13.60
C LYS A 133 -20.43 -10.62 -14.22
N LYS A 134 -20.05 -11.65 -15.01
CA LYS A 134 -21.01 -12.61 -15.58
C LYS A 134 -21.84 -13.29 -14.48
N LYS A 135 -21.20 -13.66 -13.37
CA LYS A 135 -21.90 -14.26 -12.22
C LYS A 135 -22.75 -13.25 -11.46
N TRP A 136 -22.24 -12.04 -11.28
CA TRP A 136 -22.98 -10.94 -10.65
C TRP A 136 -24.30 -10.64 -11.35
N ASP A 137 -24.34 -10.70 -12.69
CA ASP A 137 -25.56 -10.43 -13.46
C ASP A 137 -26.61 -11.56 -13.39
N GLN A 138 -26.22 -12.72 -12.87
CA GLN A 138 -27.05 -13.92 -12.76
C GLN A 138 -27.28 -14.32 -11.30
N ILE A 139 -26.90 -13.45 -10.36
CA ILE A 139 -26.77 -13.82 -8.95
C ILE A 139 -28.13 -13.99 -8.28
N GLU A 140 -28.23 -15.04 -7.45
CA GLU A 140 -29.33 -15.20 -6.51
C GLU A 140 -29.08 -14.36 -5.26
N LYS A 141 -30.16 -13.86 -4.62
CA LYS A 141 -30.05 -12.95 -3.46
C LYS A 141 -29.26 -13.51 -2.28
N ASN A 142 -29.26 -14.82 -2.08
CA ASN A 142 -28.51 -15.53 -1.03
C ASN A 142 -26.99 -15.59 -1.29
N GLU A 143 -26.53 -15.38 -2.53
CA GLU A 143 -25.11 -15.41 -2.92
C GLU A 143 -24.48 -14.01 -3.00
N GLU A 144 -25.29 -12.96 -2.85
CA GLU A 144 -24.89 -11.56 -3.00
C GLU A 144 -23.68 -11.20 -2.11
N LEU A 145 -23.70 -11.63 -0.86
CA LEU A 145 -22.63 -11.33 0.10
C LEU A 145 -21.26 -11.88 -0.34
N SER A 146 -21.20 -13.13 -0.79
CA SER A 146 -19.93 -13.76 -1.17
C SER A 146 -19.33 -13.12 -2.42
N HIS A 147 -20.18 -12.63 -3.32
CA HIS A 147 -19.76 -11.92 -4.52
C HIS A 147 -19.26 -10.50 -4.22
N ILE A 148 -19.93 -9.76 -3.33
CA ILE A 148 -19.43 -8.45 -2.86
C ILE A 148 -18.08 -8.60 -2.18
N GLN A 149 -17.95 -9.59 -1.30
CA GLN A 149 -16.68 -9.87 -0.63
C GLN A 149 -15.58 -10.23 -1.65
N LYS A 150 -15.91 -10.94 -2.75
CA LYS A 150 -14.96 -11.20 -3.84
C LYS A 150 -14.52 -9.91 -4.53
N LEU A 151 -15.42 -8.98 -4.83
CA LEU A 151 -15.06 -7.67 -5.38
C LEU A 151 -14.12 -6.90 -4.46
N PHE A 152 -14.42 -6.90 -3.16
CA PHE A 152 -13.60 -6.20 -2.16
C PHE A 152 -12.21 -6.80 -2.02
N ARG A 153 -12.05 -8.11 -2.11
CA ARG A 153 -10.72 -8.72 -2.16
C ARG A 153 -9.93 -8.25 -3.37
N MET A 154 -10.55 -8.26 -4.54
CA MET A 154 -9.87 -7.89 -5.79
C MET A 154 -9.47 -6.41 -5.83
N LEU A 155 -10.23 -5.50 -5.20
CA LEU A 155 -10.01 -4.05 -5.32
C LEU A 155 -9.55 -3.32 -4.05
N LEU A 156 -9.70 -3.92 -2.87
CA LEU A 156 -9.46 -3.26 -1.58
C LEU A 156 -8.42 -4.00 -0.72
N SER A 157 -7.87 -5.13 -1.19
CA SER A 157 -6.84 -5.89 -0.49
C SER A 157 -5.47 -5.76 -1.18
N VAL A 158 -4.42 -6.27 -0.53
CA VAL A 158 -3.05 -6.39 -1.08
C VAL A 158 -2.82 -7.81 -1.64
N GLU A 159 -3.85 -8.64 -1.84
CA GLU A 159 -3.63 -9.98 -2.43
C GLU A 159 -2.93 -9.89 -3.78
N GLU A 160 -2.08 -10.88 -4.05
CA GLU A 160 -1.28 -10.94 -5.27
C GLU A 160 -2.20 -11.09 -6.49
N THR A 161 -1.91 -10.29 -7.53
CA THR A 161 -2.24 -10.46 -8.97
C THR A 161 -3.33 -9.62 -9.63
N MET A 162 -3.91 -8.60 -9.00
CA MET A 162 -4.83 -7.71 -9.74
C MET A 162 -4.11 -6.42 -10.14
N ASP A 163 -4.11 -6.12 -11.45
CA ASP A 163 -3.57 -4.87 -12.00
C ASP A 163 -4.37 -3.63 -11.58
N TYR A 164 -5.42 -3.79 -10.76
CA TYR A 164 -6.36 -2.74 -10.39
C TYR A 164 -6.66 -2.71 -8.90
N TYR A 165 -6.86 -1.50 -8.36
CA TYR A 165 -7.36 -1.27 -7.00
C TYR A 165 -8.32 -0.07 -6.98
N TYR A 166 -9.16 0.01 -5.94
CA TYR A 166 -10.00 1.18 -5.73
C TYR A 166 -9.28 2.23 -4.86
N SER A 167 -9.05 3.41 -5.43
CA SER A 167 -8.45 4.55 -4.76
C SER A 167 -9.51 5.43 -4.11
N PHE A 168 -9.52 5.46 -2.78
CA PHE A 168 -10.36 6.39 -2.02
C PHE A 168 -9.86 7.84 -2.09
N CYS A 169 -8.62 8.07 -2.53
CA CYS A 169 -8.10 9.42 -2.77
C CYS A 169 -8.70 10.03 -4.04
N GLU A 170 -8.84 9.23 -5.10
CA GLU A 170 -9.38 9.67 -6.39
C GLU A 170 -10.86 9.32 -6.57
N ASN A 171 -11.43 8.53 -5.64
CA ASN A 171 -12.78 7.99 -5.72
C ASN A 171 -13.01 7.11 -6.97
N ASP A 172 -11.97 6.40 -7.41
CA ASP A 172 -11.99 5.68 -8.67
C ASP A 172 -11.16 4.38 -8.65
N VAL A 173 -11.42 3.48 -9.61
CA VAL A 173 -10.61 2.28 -9.84
C VAL A 173 -9.42 2.64 -10.73
N LEU A 174 -8.22 2.38 -10.23
CA LEU A 174 -6.95 2.73 -10.86
C LEU A 174 -6.11 1.48 -11.11
N GLU A 175 -5.21 1.59 -12.08
CA GLU A 175 -4.19 0.56 -12.31
C GLU A 175 -3.09 0.65 -11.24
N GLU A 176 -2.63 -0.49 -10.70
CA GLU A 176 -1.59 -0.58 -9.66
C GLU A 176 -0.28 0.12 -10.10
N ASN A 177 0.04 0.08 -11.39
CA ASN A 177 1.24 0.68 -11.96
C ASN A 177 1.12 2.19 -12.24
N SER A 178 -0.04 2.80 -12.00
CA SER A 178 -0.26 4.23 -12.25
C SER A 178 0.06 5.09 -11.02
N GLN A 179 -0.25 4.59 -9.83
CA GLN A 179 -0.12 5.30 -8.57
C GLN A 179 0.01 4.30 -7.43
N TRP A 180 0.75 4.67 -6.38
CA TRP A 180 0.80 3.92 -5.13
C TRP A 180 0.40 4.81 -3.95
N HIS A 181 -0.15 4.21 -2.91
CA HIS A 181 -0.52 4.95 -1.71
C HIS A 181 0.64 4.97 -0.71
N CYS A 182 1.24 6.15 -0.50
CA CYS A 182 2.30 6.30 0.46
C CYS A 182 1.76 6.18 1.88
N ILE A 183 2.01 5.04 2.52
CA ILE A 183 1.60 4.80 3.90
C ILE A 183 2.08 5.92 4.81
N ILE A 184 3.29 6.45 4.65
CA ILE A 184 3.82 7.49 5.54
C ILE A 184 3.10 8.82 5.34
N CYS A 185 3.00 9.30 4.10
CA CYS A 185 2.36 10.57 3.76
C CYS A 185 0.84 10.51 3.71
N GLN A 186 0.23 9.32 3.75
CA GLN A 186 -1.22 9.06 3.74
C GLN A 186 -1.94 9.65 2.52
N LYS A 187 -1.32 9.54 1.35
CA LYS A 187 -1.86 9.99 0.06
C LYS A 187 -1.41 9.08 -1.08
N CYS A 188 -2.25 8.96 -2.11
CA CYS A 188 -1.82 8.43 -3.40
C CYS A 188 -0.78 9.36 -4.02
N VAL A 189 0.24 8.77 -4.64
CA VAL A 189 1.30 9.45 -5.35
C VAL A 189 1.58 8.70 -6.64
N ASP A 190 2.12 9.42 -7.63
CA ASP A 190 2.50 8.84 -8.92
C ASP A 190 3.51 7.69 -8.72
N TRP A 191 3.41 6.65 -9.57
CA TRP A 191 4.31 5.49 -9.55
C TRP A 191 5.81 5.84 -9.65
N ARG A 192 6.15 7.02 -10.18
CA ARG A 192 7.52 7.52 -10.27
C ARG A 192 8.01 8.15 -8.97
N GLU A 193 7.12 8.49 -8.05
CA GLU A 193 7.48 9.01 -6.74
C GLU A 193 7.91 7.90 -5.79
N TRP A 194 8.81 8.22 -4.86
CA TRP A 194 9.20 7.35 -3.75
C TRP A 194 9.26 8.14 -2.45
N HIS A 195 9.10 7.48 -1.30
CA HIS A 195 9.14 8.17 -0.02
C HIS A 195 10.56 8.26 0.54
N CYS A 196 11.12 9.47 0.63
CA CYS A 196 12.39 9.69 1.30
C CYS A 196 12.22 9.62 2.83
N GLY A 197 12.73 8.55 3.45
CA GLY A 197 12.65 8.31 4.89
C GLY A 197 13.48 9.27 5.73
N GLN A 198 14.50 9.93 5.16
CA GLN A 198 15.24 10.99 5.86
C GLN A 198 14.45 12.30 5.89
N CYS A 199 13.86 12.69 4.76
CA CYS A 199 13.09 13.94 4.65
C CYS A 199 11.61 13.77 5.05
N ASN A 200 11.16 12.54 5.30
CA ASN A 200 9.77 12.15 5.53
C ASN A 200 8.80 12.76 4.49
N LYS A 201 9.20 12.77 3.22
CA LYS A 201 8.41 13.34 2.11
C LYS A 201 8.53 12.47 0.86
N CYS A 202 7.42 12.29 0.13
CA CYS A 202 7.47 11.74 -1.22
C CYS A 202 8.21 12.70 -2.16
N THR A 203 9.05 12.13 -3.02
CA THR A 203 9.87 12.86 -3.98
C THR A 203 9.77 12.19 -5.34
N TYR A 204 9.80 13.00 -6.40
CA TYR A 204 9.68 12.53 -7.77
C TYR A 204 10.98 11.88 -8.27
N GLY A 205 10.82 10.87 -9.12
CA GLY A 205 11.88 10.18 -9.84
C GLY A 205 12.61 9.16 -8.97
N HIS A 206 12.21 7.89 -9.04
CA HIS A 206 12.90 6.79 -8.36
C HIS A 206 14.39 6.68 -8.73
N THR A 207 14.79 7.12 -9.94
CA THR A 207 16.20 7.21 -10.37
C THR A 207 16.91 8.48 -9.90
N LEU A 208 16.16 9.50 -9.46
CA LEU A 208 16.69 10.78 -9.01
C LEU A 208 16.93 10.76 -7.49
N PRO A 209 18.05 11.33 -7.02
CA PRO A 209 18.26 11.51 -5.59
C PRO A 209 17.26 12.52 -5.03
N CYS A 210 16.90 12.37 -3.76
CA CYS A 210 16.08 13.34 -3.04
C CYS A 210 16.80 14.71 -3.03
N GLU A 211 16.14 15.75 -3.54
CA GLU A 211 16.71 17.09 -3.69
C GLU A 211 17.24 17.69 -2.39
N ARG A 212 16.68 17.28 -1.24
CA ARG A 212 17.05 17.82 0.07
C ARG A 212 18.22 17.12 0.75
N CYS A 213 18.29 15.79 0.67
CA CYS A 213 19.28 15.01 1.43
C CYS A 213 20.22 14.17 0.55
N GLY A 214 20.02 14.16 -0.77
CA GLY A 214 20.78 13.35 -1.71
C GLY A 214 20.54 11.84 -1.63
N GLY A 215 19.63 11.39 -0.75
CA GLY A 215 19.29 9.98 -0.58
C GLY A 215 18.62 9.38 -1.82
N LYS A 216 18.73 8.06 -2.00
CA LYS A 216 18.16 7.34 -3.16
C LYS A 216 17.06 6.36 -2.75
N SER A 217 16.20 6.05 -3.71
CA SER A 217 15.29 4.91 -3.64
C SER A 217 16.08 3.59 -3.70
N GLN A 218 15.49 2.52 -3.19
CA GLN A 218 16.08 1.18 -3.25
C GLN A 218 15.73 0.47 -4.57
N MET A 219 14.79 1.02 -5.35
CA MET A 219 14.33 0.46 -6.63
C MET A 219 15.35 0.71 -7.76
N SER A 220 16.41 -0.09 -7.78
CA SER A 220 17.18 -0.35 -9.00
C SER A 220 16.60 -1.57 -9.70
N GLY A 221 15.72 -1.35 -10.67
CA GLY A 221 15.19 -2.38 -11.57
C GLY A 221 13.83 -2.92 -11.15
N PHE A 222 12.77 -2.42 -11.77
CA PHE A 222 11.56 -3.21 -11.97
C PHE A 222 11.95 -4.43 -12.82
N ARG A 223 11.63 -5.63 -12.33
CA ARG A 223 11.59 -6.84 -13.14
C ARG A 223 10.31 -6.87 -13.94
#